data_AF-A0A6P3YEN9-F1
#
_entry.id   AF-A0A6P3YEN9-F1
#
_cell.length_a   1.000
_cell.length_b   1.000
_cell.length_c   1.000
_cell.angle_alpha   90.00
_cell.angle_beta   90.00
_cell.angle_gamma   90.00
#
_symmetry.space_group_name_H-M   'P 1'
#
loop_
_entity.id
_entity.type
_entity.pdbx_description
1 polymer ?
#
loop_
_entity_poly.entity_id
_entity_poly.type
_entity_poly.pdbx_seq_one_letter_code
_entity_poly.pdbx_strand_id
1 'polypeptide(L)'
;MDIDAESCVKDWDDLARDYKELEALNRVYLAKLEEVGELQAKCVKGISHQKYRIGVISKSMKNLSARETREKLQKSMMRREQQLYEIEQTLPKPNGTYLKIILGNVNVSILNKSDKFKYKDEYEKFKLVLSVIGFVLSVLNLFTNIRTLELSFMFLLVWYYCTLTIRESILKVNGSRIKGWWRFHHFLSTVVSGVLLVWPNTGAWYKFRGQFMWFNVYINQLRARIHIRIHVHPRTCL
;
A
#
# COMPACT_ATOMS: atom_id res chain seq x y z
N MET A 1 46.65 -6.87 22.51
CA MET A 1 46.50 -5.40 22.47
C MET A 1 45.63 -5.10 23.68
N ASP A 2 46.26 -4.85 24.83
CA ASP A 2 45.54 -4.60 26.07
C ASP A 2 44.88 -3.22 25.95
N ILE A 3 43.56 -3.20 26.05
CA ILE A 3 42.80 -1.95 26.01
C ILE A 3 43.03 -1.28 27.37
N ASP A 4 43.67 -0.11 27.33
CA ASP A 4 43.97 0.70 28.50
C ASP A 4 42.68 1.29 29.11
N ALA A 5 42.56 1.19 30.44
CA ALA A 5 41.37 1.63 31.17
C ALA A 5 41.14 3.14 31.04
N GLU A 6 42.22 3.92 30.91
CA GLU A 6 42.15 5.37 30.72
C GLU A 6 41.57 5.73 29.35
N SER A 7 41.90 4.95 28.31
CA SER A 7 41.28 5.07 26.98
C SER A 7 39.78 4.80 27.04
N CYS A 8 39.35 3.77 27.77
CA CYS A 8 37.92 3.45 27.92
C CYS A 8 37.13 4.57 28.61
N VAL A 9 37.71 5.21 29.63
CA VAL A 9 37.05 6.33 30.34
C VAL A 9 36.93 7.55 29.44
N LYS A 10 37.99 7.85 28.66
CA LYS A 10 37.96 8.94 27.69
C LYS A 10 36.91 8.71 26.60
N ASP A 11 36.87 7.51 26.03
CA ASP A 11 35.87 7.16 25.01
C ASP A 11 34.43 7.26 25.57
N TRP A 12 34.23 6.92 26.85
CA TRP A 12 32.95 7.08 27.53
C TRP A 12 32.57 8.55 27.73
N ASP A 13 33.51 9.40 28.15
CA ASP A 13 33.26 10.83 28.31
C ASP A 13 32.98 11.52 26.97
N ASP A 14 33.68 11.11 25.91
CA ASP A 14 33.44 11.57 24.55
C ASP A 14 32.03 11.15 24.07
N LEU A 15 31.64 9.90 24.28
CA LEU A 15 30.28 9.41 24.00
C LEU A 15 29.20 10.14 24.81
N ALA A 16 29.50 10.50 26.07
CA ALA A 16 28.57 11.25 26.91
C ALA A 16 28.35 12.68 26.39
N ARG A 17 29.35 13.29 25.73
CA ARG A 17 29.17 14.57 25.02
C ARG A 17 28.32 14.41 23.78
N ASP A 18 28.61 13.41 22.94
CA ASP A 18 27.81 13.09 21.74
C ASP A 18 26.34 12.81 22.09
N TYR A 19 26.10 12.14 23.23
CA TYR A 19 24.75 11.89 23.74
C TYR A 19 23.98 13.18 24.05
N LYS A 20 24.65 14.19 24.61
CA LYS A 20 24.00 15.49 24.88
C LYS A 20 23.59 16.20 23.59
N GLU A 21 24.41 16.11 22.54
CA GLU A 21 24.07 16.64 21.22
C GLU A 21 22.88 15.90 20.61
N LEU A 22 22.85 14.57 20.72
CA LEU A 22 21.73 13.74 20.29
C LEU A 22 20.43 14.08 21.03
N GLU A 23 20.50 14.30 22.34
CA GLU A 23 19.33 14.68 23.14
C GLU A 23 18.76 16.03 22.69
N ALA A 24 19.63 17.02 22.46
CA ALA A 24 19.23 18.32 21.95
C ALA A 24 18.58 18.21 20.56
N LEU A 25 19.16 17.42 19.65
CA LEU A 25 18.59 17.16 18.33
C LEU A 25 17.22 16.48 18.43
N ASN A 26 17.05 15.48 19.31
CA ASN A 26 15.77 14.79 19.48
C ASN A 26 14.67 15.73 20.00
N ARG A 27 15.00 16.66 20.91
CA ARG A 27 14.05 17.69 21.37
C ARG A 27 13.56 18.56 20.22
N VAL A 28 14.46 18.98 19.32
CA VAL A 28 14.10 19.73 18.11
C VAL A 28 13.23 18.91 17.18
N TYR A 29 13.57 17.63 16.96
CA TYR A 29 12.77 16.72 16.14
C TYR A 29 11.34 16.57 16.65
N LEU A 30 11.14 16.36 17.95
CA LEU A 30 9.81 16.24 18.56
C LEU A 30 8.98 17.52 18.41
N ALA A 31 9.59 18.69 18.63
CA ALA A 31 8.91 19.97 18.42
C ALA A 31 8.47 20.16 16.95
N LYS A 32 9.31 19.76 15.99
CA LYS A 32 8.95 19.79 14.57
C LYS A 32 7.85 18.79 14.22
N LEU A 33 7.81 17.63 14.85
CA LEU A 33 6.76 16.65 14.65
C LEU A 33 5.39 17.18 15.10
N GLU A 34 5.34 17.86 16.25
CA GLU A 34 4.13 18.52 16.76
C GLU A 34 3.66 19.64 15.83
N GLU A 35 4.58 20.52 15.40
CA GLU A 35 4.31 21.62 14.45
C GLU A 35 3.69 21.09 13.14
N VAL A 36 4.24 19.98 12.61
CA VAL A 36 3.69 19.32 11.42
C VAL A 36 2.26 18.81 11.69
N GLY A 37 2.00 18.22 12.84
CA GLY A 37 0.66 17.77 13.24
C GLY A 37 -0.37 18.90 13.28
N GLU A 38 -0.01 20.04 13.84
CA GLU A 38 -0.88 21.22 13.86
C GLU A 38 -1.17 21.77 12.46
N LEU A 39 -0.14 21.87 11.61
CA LEU A 39 -0.29 22.34 10.24
C LEU A 39 -1.19 21.40 9.44
N GLN A 40 -1.04 20.08 9.61
CA GLN A 40 -1.93 19.09 8.99
C GLN A 40 -3.39 19.30 9.41
N ALA A 41 -3.65 19.49 10.72
CA ALA A 41 -5.00 19.72 11.22
C ALA A 41 -5.61 21.02 10.65
N LYS A 42 -4.84 22.09 10.56
CA LYS A 42 -5.26 23.37 9.94
C LYS A 42 -5.58 23.19 8.46
N CYS A 43 -4.74 22.48 7.70
CA CYS A 43 -4.98 22.21 6.29
C CYS A 43 -6.25 21.38 6.05
N VAL A 44 -6.47 20.31 6.84
CA VAL A 44 -7.67 19.47 6.73
C VAL A 44 -8.95 20.29 7.00
N LYS A 45 -8.94 21.14 8.05
CA LYS A 45 -10.05 22.05 8.35
C LYS A 45 -10.27 23.05 7.21
N GLY A 46 -9.21 23.65 6.69
CA GLY A 46 -9.25 24.61 5.59
C GLY A 46 -9.83 24.02 4.29
N ILE A 47 -9.41 22.81 3.91
CA ILE A 47 -9.95 22.09 2.74
C ILE A 47 -11.44 21.81 2.93
N SER A 48 -11.83 21.32 4.11
CA SER A 48 -13.24 21.02 4.43
C SER A 48 -14.12 22.27 4.30
N HIS A 49 -13.65 23.41 4.83
CA HIS A 49 -14.34 24.68 4.70
C HIS A 49 -14.46 25.16 3.25
N GLN A 50 -13.39 25.05 2.45
CA GLN A 50 -13.41 25.40 1.03
C GLN A 50 -14.39 24.51 0.24
N LYS A 51 -14.36 23.19 0.43
CA LYS A 51 -15.30 22.25 -0.20
C LYS A 51 -16.76 22.58 0.15
N TYR A 52 -17.03 22.89 1.42
CA TYR A 52 -18.36 23.33 1.86
C TYR A 52 -18.82 24.60 1.14
N ARG A 53 -17.97 25.63 1.13
CA ARG A 53 -18.29 26.92 0.47
C ARG A 53 -18.50 26.78 -1.04
N ILE A 54 -17.68 25.97 -1.73
CA ILE A 54 -17.87 25.63 -3.14
C ILE A 54 -19.24 24.99 -3.34
N GLY A 55 -19.64 24.06 -2.46
CA GLY A 55 -20.97 23.45 -2.50
C GLY A 55 -22.12 24.44 -2.32
N VAL A 56 -22.00 25.40 -1.40
CA VAL A 56 -23.01 26.46 -1.19
C VAL A 56 -23.10 27.37 -2.43
N ILE A 57 -21.97 27.84 -2.94
CA ILE A 57 -21.91 28.70 -4.13
C ILE A 57 -22.51 27.96 -5.34
N SER A 58 -22.19 26.67 -5.51
CA SER A 58 -22.74 25.82 -6.57
C SER A 58 -24.27 25.77 -6.56
N LYS A 59 -24.88 25.68 -5.37
CA LYS A 59 -26.34 25.71 -5.21
C LYS A 59 -26.92 27.07 -5.60
N SER A 60 -26.34 28.17 -5.10
CA SER A 60 -26.82 29.53 -5.40
C SER A 60 -26.68 29.88 -6.88
N MET A 61 -25.65 29.38 -7.57
CA MET A 61 -25.46 29.58 -9.02
C MET A 61 -26.56 28.95 -9.88
N LYS A 62 -27.27 27.91 -9.41
CA LYS A 62 -28.33 27.28 -10.20
C LYS A 62 -29.48 28.24 -10.52
N ASN A 63 -29.66 29.27 -9.69
CA ASN A 63 -30.69 30.28 -9.81
C ASN A 63 -30.23 31.55 -10.54
N LEU A 64 -28.99 31.57 -11.05
CA LEU A 64 -28.43 32.73 -11.75
C LEU A 64 -28.82 32.71 -13.24
N SER A 65 -29.42 33.79 -13.74
CA SER A 65 -29.83 33.93 -15.15
C SER A 65 -28.68 34.30 -16.10
N ALA A 66 -27.58 34.87 -15.58
CA ALA A 66 -26.42 35.27 -16.37
C ALA A 66 -25.53 34.06 -16.75
N ARG A 67 -25.77 33.50 -17.95
CA ARG A 67 -25.09 32.29 -18.45
C ARG A 67 -23.57 32.44 -18.50
N GLU A 68 -23.06 33.55 -18.99
CA GLU A 68 -21.61 33.76 -19.16
C GLU A 68 -20.87 33.83 -17.80
N THR A 69 -21.43 34.56 -16.84
CA THR A 69 -20.90 34.63 -15.46
C THR A 69 -20.92 33.27 -14.78
N ARG A 70 -22.00 32.50 -14.98
CA ARG A 70 -22.14 31.15 -14.45
C ARG A 70 -21.08 30.20 -15.01
N GLU A 71 -20.81 30.23 -16.32
CA GLU A 71 -19.78 29.40 -16.95
C GLU A 71 -18.36 29.75 -16.47
N LYS A 72 -18.02 31.05 -16.37
CA LYS A 72 -16.72 31.50 -15.84
C LYS A 72 -16.53 31.05 -14.39
N LEU A 73 -17.55 31.23 -13.56
CA LEU A 73 -17.52 30.83 -12.16
C LEU A 73 -17.39 29.30 -12.02
N GLN A 74 -18.11 28.52 -12.82
CA GLN A 74 -18.01 27.06 -12.84
C GLN A 74 -16.60 26.57 -13.22
N LYS A 75 -15.96 27.17 -14.24
CA LYS A 75 -14.57 26.86 -14.60
C LYS A 75 -13.61 27.16 -13.45
N SER A 76 -13.78 28.29 -12.76
CA SER A 76 -12.94 28.66 -11.62
C SER A 76 -13.11 27.69 -10.44
N MET A 77 -14.33 27.19 -10.22
CA MET A 77 -14.62 26.20 -9.17
C MET A 77 -13.98 24.86 -9.48
N MET A 78 -14.09 24.37 -10.73
CA MET A 78 -13.40 23.14 -11.14
C MET A 78 -11.88 23.24 -10.97
N ARG A 79 -11.28 24.38 -11.35
CA ARG A 79 -9.84 24.62 -11.13
C ARG A 79 -9.50 24.59 -9.63
N ARG A 80 -10.33 25.19 -8.79
CA ARG A 80 -10.10 25.22 -7.34
C ARG A 80 -10.28 23.84 -6.70
N GLU A 81 -11.25 23.05 -7.15
CA GLU A 81 -11.41 21.66 -6.72
C GLU A 81 -10.17 20.82 -7.06
N GLN A 82 -9.58 21.01 -8.24
CA GLN A 82 -8.34 20.34 -8.62
C GLN A 82 -7.16 20.75 -7.72
N GLN A 83 -7.01 22.04 -7.42
CA GLN A 83 -5.98 22.53 -6.49
C GLN A 83 -6.18 21.98 -5.07
N LEU A 84 -7.42 21.93 -4.58
CA LEU A 84 -7.73 21.35 -3.27
C LEU A 84 -7.43 19.84 -3.25
N TYR A 85 -7.69 19.14 -4.35
CA TYR A 85 -7.36 17.73 -4.49
C TYR A 85 -5.85 17.49 -4.42
N GLU A 86 -5.03 18.35 -5.04
CA GLU A 86 -3.56 18.29 -4.99
C GLU A 86 -3.04 18.49 -3.56
N ILE A 87 -3.57 19.47 -2.83
CA ILE A 87 -3.22 19.69 -1.41
C ILE A 87 -3.67 18.47 -0.58
N GLU A 88 -4.85 17.92 -0.83
CA GLU A 88 -5.34 16.72 -0.13
C GLU A 88 -4.47 15.47 -0.38
N GLN A 89 -3.70 15.40 -1.47
CA GLN A 89 -2.75 14.30 -1.69
C GLN A 89 -1.49 14.38 -0.81
N THR A 90 -1.16 15.55 -0.26
CA THR A 90 0.01 15.76 0.60
C THR A 90 -0.30 15.54 2.08
N LEU A 91 -1.58 15.44 2.43
CA LEU A 91 -2.06 15.27 3.80
C LEU A 91 -2.35 13.80 4.13
N PRO A 92 -2.36 13.45 5.43
CA PRO A 92 -2.72 12.12 5.86
C PRO A 92 -4.18 11.81 5.50
N LYS A 93 -4.41 10.68 4.85
CA LYS A 93 -5.76 10.25 4.46
C LYS A 93 -6.36 9.29 5.47
N PRO A 94 -7.67 9.40 5.75
CA PRO A 94 -8.35 8.44 6.60
C PRO A 94 -8.37 7.07 5.94
N ASN A 95 -8.26 6.02 6.75
CA ASN A 95 -8.37 4.64 6.31
C ASN A 95 -9.79 4.35 5.81
N GLY A 96 -9.89 3.58 4.72
CA GLY A 96 -11.17 2.98 4.32
C GLY A 96 -11.63 1.94 5.35
N THR A 97 -12.92 1.62 5.38
CA THR A 97 -13.56 0.73 6.37
C THR A 97 -12.81 -0.60 6.57
N TYR A 98 -12.36 -1.24 5.49
CA TYR A 98 -11.57 -2.48 5.55
C TYR A 98 -10.28 -2.34 6.37
N LEU A 99 -9.47 -1.32 6.07
CA LEU A 99 -8.23 -1.07 6.81
C LEU A 99 -8.51 -0.66 8.26
N LYS A 100 -9.62 0.05 8.52
CA LYS A 100 -10.01 0.41 9.88
C LYS A 100 -10.39 -0.81 10.72
N ILE A 101 -11.02 -1.82 10.11
CA ILE A 101 -11.35 -3.09 10.78
C ILE A 101 -10.06 -3.86 11.13
N ILE A 102 -9.09 -3.92 10.21
CA ILE A 102 -7.88 -4.74 10.39
C ILE A 102 -6.81 -4.05 11.25
N LEU A 103 -6.56 -2.76 11.01
CA LEU A 103 -5.46 -2.01 11.62
C LEU A 103 -5.93 -1.05 12.73
N GLY A 104 -7.25 -0.98 12.98
CA GLY A 104 -7.82 -0.02 13.92
C GLY A 104 -7.72 1.42 13.40
N ASN A 105 -7.67 2.37 14.33
CA ASN A 105 -7.68 3.81 14.03
C ASN A 105 -6.28 4.39 13.74
N VAL A 106 -5.32 3.56 13.29
CA VAL A 106 -3.94 3.97 13.01
C VAL A 106 -3.81 4.47 11.57
N ASN A 107 -3.32 5.70 11.37
CA ASN A 107 -3.12 6.27 10.03
C ASN A 107 -1.92 5.61 9.32
N VAL A 108 -2.17 4.90 8.23
CA VAL A 108 -1.11 4.29 7.38
C VAL A 108 -0.65 5.22 6.25
N SER A 109 -0.80 6.53 6.44
CA SER A 109 -0.46 7.50 5.41
C SER A 109 1.04 7.71 5.35
N ILE A 110 1.63 7.36 4.21
CA ILE A 110 3.03 7.57 3.89
C ILE A 110 3.12 8.95 3.26
N LEU A 111 3.50 9.98 4.00
CA LEU A 111 3.47 11.36 3.50
C LEU A 111 4.61 11.63 2.51
N ASN A 112 5.78 11.04 2.77
CA ASN A 112 6.97 11.22 1.98
C ASN A 112 6.88 10.49 0.62
N LYS A 113 7.20 11.20 -0.46
CA LYS A 113 7.19 10.66 -1.82
C LYS A 113 8.22 9.54 -2.00
N SER A 114 9.42 9.65 -1.40
CA SER A 114 10.43 8.58 -1.47
C SER A 114 9.93 7.30 -0.81
N ASP A 115 9.25 7.42 0.34
CA ASP A 115 8.77 6.27 1.10
C ASP A 115 7.58 5.60 0.40
N LYS A 116 6.72 6.37 -0.28
CA LYS A 116 5.68 5.82 -1.16
C LYS A 116 6.30 4.96 -2.27
N PHE A 117 7.36 5.45 -2.92
CA PHE A 117 8.06 4.69 -3.96
C PHE A 117 8.74 3.46 -3.39
N LYS A 118 9.45 3.58 -2.28
CA LYS A 118 10.10 2.46 -1.59
C LYS A 118 9.09 1.39 -1.20
N TYR A 119 7.96 1.77 -0.61
CA TYR A 119 6.88 0.82 -0.27
C TYR A 119 6.34 0.10 -1.50
N LYS A 120 6.13 0.83 -2.60
CA LYS A 120 5.67 0.25 -3.86
C LYS A 120 6.70 -0.73 -4.45
N ASP A 121 7.98 -0.38 -4.41
CA ASP A 121 9.07 -1.23 -4.87
C ASP A 121 9.17 -2.52 -4.06
N GLU A 122 9.14 -2.41 -2.72
CA GLU A 122 9.11 -3.56 -1.81
C GLU A 122 7.85 -4.43 -1.99
N TYR A 123 6.72 -3.82 -2.37
CA TYR A 123 5.52 -4.56 -2.75
C TYR A 123 5.68 -5.34 -4.06
N GLU A 124 6.30 -4.75 -5.08
CA GLU A 124 6.54 -5.43 -6.35
C GLU A 124 7.59 -6.55 -6.20
N LYS A 125 8.66 -6.33 -5.46
CA LYS A 125 9.66 -7.36 -5.10
C LYS A 125 9.02 -8.53 -4.37
N PHE A 126 8.18 -8.25 -3.37
CA PHE A 126 7.42 -9.27 -2.65
C PHE A 126 6.61 -10.16 -3.61
N LYS A 127 5.89 -9.57 -4.58
CA LYS A 127 5.13 -10.32 -5.58
C LYS A 127 6.03 -11.20 -6.45
N LEU A 128 7.20 -10.71 -6.85
CA LEU A 128 8.15 -11.49 -7.65
C LEU A 128 8.66 -12.71 -6.87
N VAL A 129 9.17 -12.50 -5.66
CA VAL A 129 9.69 -13.57 -4.79
C VAL A 129 8.64 -14.66 -4.58
N LEU A 130 7.42 -14.26 -4.25
CA LEU A 130 6.28 -15.17 -4.08
C LEU A 130 5.89 -15.89 -5.38
N SER A 131 6.00 -15.23 -6.53
CA SER A 131 5.74 -15.88 -7.82
C SER A 131 6.79 -16.95 -8.13
N VAL A 132 8.06 -16.72 -7.79
CA VAL A 132 9.14 -17.71 -7.97
C VAL A 132 8.93 -18.91 -7.04
N ILE A 133 8.68 -18.67 -5.74
CA ILE A 133 8.38 -19.73 -4.78
C ILE A 133 7.14 -20.51 -5.22
N GLY A 134 6.08 -19.80 -5.62
CA GLY A 134 4.84 -20.40 -6.07
C GLY A 134 5.01 -21.25 -7.32
N PHE A 135 5.85 -20.82 -8.28
CA PHE A 135 6.21 -21.60 -9.45
C PHE A 135 6.90 -22.92 -9.05
N VAL A 136 7.95 -22.85 -8.23
CA VAL A 136 8.69 -24.04 -7.78
C VAL A 136 7.77 -25.02 -7.05
N LEU A 137 6.98 -24.55 -6.09
CA LEU A 137 6.04 -25.39 -5.35
C LEU A 137 4.95 -26.00 -6.25
N SER A 138 4.46 -25.27 -7.25
CA SER A 138 3.46 -25.79 -8.20
C SER A 138 4.06 -26.93 -9.04
N VAL A 139 5.29 -26.76 -9.52
CA VAL A 139 6.02 -27.79 -10.29
C VAL A 139 6.30 -29.02 -9.42
N LEU A 140 6.79 -28.85 -8.20
CA LEU A 140 7.01 -29.96 -7.27
C LEU A 140 5.71 -30.73 -6.98
N ASN A 141 4.59 -30.03 -6.79
CA ASN A 141 3.28 -30.66 -6.61
C ASN A 141 2.75 -31.35 -7.88
N LEU A 142 3.23 -31.02 -9.09
CA LEU A 142 2.87 -31.79 -10.29
C LEU A 142 3.53 -33.18 -10.29
N PHE A 143 4.79 -33.26 -9.85
CA PHE A 143 5.57 -34.50 -9.85
C PHE A 143 5.46 -35.32 -8.56
N THR A 144 4.94 -34.72 -7.48
CA THR A 144 4.78 -35.37 -6.18
C THR A 144 3.32 -35.33 -5.74
N ASN A 145 2.87 -36.36 -5.02
CA ASN A 145 1.52 -36.44 -4.46
C ASN A 145 1.57 -36.42 -2.92
N ILE A 146 2.39 -35.50 -2.38
CA ILE A 146 2.57 -35.32 -0.94
C ILE A 146 1.53 -34.33 -0.43
N ARG A 147 0.52 -34.81 0.30
CA ARG A 147 -0.58 -33.98 0.81
C ARG A 147 -0.11 -32.77 1.62
N THR A 148 0.92 -32.94 2.45
CA THR A 148 1.49 -31.85 3.26
C THR A 148 2.06 -30.72 2.40
N LEU A 149 2.71 -31.06 1.28
CA LEU A 149 3.26 -30.08 0.34
C LEU A 149 2.14 -29.29 -0.36
N GLU A 150 1.03 -29.96 -0.70
CA GLU A 150 -0.14 -29.31 -1.30
C GLU A 150 -0.80 -28.34 -0.33
N LEU A 151 -1.04 -28.78 0.91
CA LEU A 151 -1.64 -27.94 1.95
C LEU A 151 -0.75 -26.75 2.28
N SER A 152 0.57 -26.95 2.32
CA SER A 152 1.54 -25.86 2.49
C SER A 152 1.45 -24.85 1.35
N PHE A 153 1.30 -25.31 0.11
CA PHE A 153 1.13 -24.45 -1.07
C PHE A 153 -0.21 -23.70 -1.03
N MET A 154 -1.32 -24.36 -0.67
CA MET A 154 -2.63 -23.70 -0.52
C MET A 154 -2.62 -22.67 0.60
N PHE A 155 -2.00 -22.99 1.73
CA PHE A 155 -1.82 -22.05 2.84
C PHE A 155 -1.02 -20.83 2.39
N LEU A 156 0.05 -21.04 1.62
CA LEU A 156 0.83 -19.96 1.03
C LEU A 156 -0.03 -19.08 0.12
N LEU A 157 -0.94 -19.65 -0.68
CA LEU A 157 -1.86 -18.88 -1.53
C LEU A 157 -2.84 -18.03 -0.70
N VAL A 158 -3.44 -18.60 0.34
CA VAL A 158 -4.31 -17.85 1.26
C VAL A 158 -3.54 -16.68 1.86
N TRP A 159 -2.37 -16.95 2.43
CA TRP A 159 -1.52 -15.94 3.03
C TRP A 159 -1.10 -14.86 2.02
N TYR A 160 -0.73 -15.25 0.81
CA TYR A 160 -0.36 -14.35 -0.27
C TYR A 160 -1.51 -13.40 -0.61
N TYR A 161 -2.70 -13.92 -0.91
CA TYR A 161 -3.85 -13.07 -1.27
C TYR A 161 -4.33 -12.19 -0.11
N CYS A 162 -4.32 -12.69 1.12
CA CYS A 162 -4.54 -11.86 2.31
C CYS A 162 -3.56 -10.68 2.36
N THR A 163 -2.27 -10.94 2.20
CA THR A 163 -1.23 -9.90 2.23
C THR A 163 -1.39 -8.91 1.08
N LEU A 164 -1.74 -9.39 -0.13
CA LEU A 164 -2.03 -8.52 -1.28
C LEU A 164 -3.18 -7.56 -0.97
N THR A 165 -4.30 -8.06 -0.43
CA THR A 165 -5.47 -7.20 -0.16
C THR A 165 -5.13 -6.08 0.84
N ILE A 166 -4.32 -6.37 1.85
CA ILE A 166 -3.86 -5.37 2.83
C ILE A 166 -2.93 -4.36 2.16
N ARG A 167 -1.86 -4.82 1.49
CA ARG A 167 -0.88 -3.93 0.84
C ARG A 167 -1.50 -3.08 -0.26
N GLU A 168 -2.41 -3.63 -1.06
CA GLU A 168 -3.13 -2.86 -2.08
C GLU A 168 -4.11 -1.85 -1.48
N SER A 169 -4.73 -2.17 -0.34
CA SER A 169 -5.56 -1.21 0.38
C SER A 169 -4.72 -0.04 0.91
N ILE A 170 -3.51 -0.31 1.43
CA ILE A 170 -2.56 0.72 1.87
C ILE A 170 -2.12 1.58 0.67
N LEU A 171 -1.78 0.97 -0.47
CA LEU A 171 -1.43 1.70 -1.69
C LEU A 171 -2.60 2.57 -2.17
N LYS A 172 -3.83 2.07 -2.09
CA LYS A 172 -5.02 2.80 -2.54
C LYS A 172 -5.26 4.06 -1.71
N VAL A 173 -5.18 3.98 -0.38
CA VAL A 173 -5.32 5.16 0.49
C VAL A 173 -4.19 6.16 0.27
N ASN A 174 -2.99 5.69 -0.10
CA ASN A 174 -1.83 6.54 -0.40
C ASN A 174 -1.81 7.14 -1.83
N GLY A 175 -2.90 7.00 -2.59
CA GLY A 175 -3.09 7.64 -3.90
C GLY A 175 -2.81 6.76 -5.11
N SER A 176 -2.52 5.47 -4.92
CA SER A 176 -2.33 4.55 -6.04
C SER A 176 -3.62 4.35 -6.84
N ARG A 177 -3.51 4.41 -8.18
CA ARG A 177 -4.63 4.22 -9.11
C ARG A 177 -4.93 2.74 -9.33
N ILE A 178 -5.38 2.05 -8.28
CA ILE A 178 -5.82 0.66 -8.37
C ILE A 178 -7.32 0.62 -8.70
N LYS A 179 -7.69 -0.18 -9.70
CA LYS A 179 -9.09 -0.40 -10.12
C LYS A 179 -9.85 -1.18 -9.05
N GLY A 180 -11.12 -0.84 -8.82
CA GLY A 180 -11.96 -1.51 -7.82
C GLY A 180 -12.13 -3.01 -8.07
N TRP A 181 -12.35 -3.38 -9.34
CA TRP A 181 -12.47 -4.78 -9.77
C TRP A 181 -11.24 -5.62 -9.40
N TRP A 182 -10.04 -5.08 -9.56
CA TRP A 182 -8.80 -5.77 -9.24
C TRP A 182 -8.71 -6.14 -7.75
N ARG A 183 -9.11 -5.21 -6.87
CA ARG A 183 -9.15 -5.48 -5.42
C ARG A 183 -10.18 -6.56 -5.09
N PHE A 184 -11.38 -6.48 -5.67
CA PHE A 184 -12.41 -7.50 -5.47
C PHE A 184 -11.93 -8.89 -5.89
N HIS A 185 -11.23 -9.00 -7.03
CA HIS A 185 -10.65 -10.26 -7.48
C HIS A 185 -9.70 -10.88 -6.44
N HIS A 186 -8.87 -10.08 -5.75
CA HIS A 186 -7.99 -10.59 -4.69
C HIS A 186 -8.73 -11.03 -3.43
N PHE A 187 -9.79 -10.31 -3.06
CA PHE A 187 -10.67 -10.76 -1.97
C PHE A 187 -11.32 -12.10 -2.31
N LEU A 188 -11.86 -12.24 -3.52
CA LEU A 188 -12.44 -13.49 -3.99
C LEU A 188 -11.38 -14.60 -4.03
N SER A 189 -10.18 -14.30 -4.52
CA SER A 189 -9.05 -15.25 -4.55
C SER A 189 -8.65 -15.73 -3.16
N THR A 190 -8.75 -14.87 -2.14
CA THR A 190 -8.51 -15.25 -0.74
C THR A 190 -9.53 -16.28 -0.27
N VAL A 191 -10.82 -16.02 -0.50
CA VAL A 191 -11.92 -16.94 -0.12
C VAL A 191 -11.78 -18.27 -0.86
N VAL A 192 -11.56 -18.23 -2.17
CA VAL A 192 -11.39 -19.44 -2.99
C VAL A 192 -10.17 -20.24 -2.53
N SER A 193 -9.04 -19.60 -2.23
CA SER A 193 -7.87 -20.30 -1.69
C SER A 193 -8.15 -20.93 -0.33
N GLY A 194 -8.97 -20.28 0.51
CA GLY A 194 -9.40 -20.82 1.79
C GLY A 194 -10.27 -22.06 1.63
N VAL A 195 -11.22 -22.03 0.69
CA VAL A 195 -12.05 -23.20 0.34
C VAL A 195 -11.17 -24.35 -0.16
N LEU A 196 -10.17 -24.07 -1.00
CA LEU A 196 -9.23 -25.08 -1.49
C LEU A 196 -8.40 -25.70 -0.36
N LEU A 197 -7.96 -24.90 0.61
CA LEU A 197 -7.19 -25.36 1.75
C LEU A 197 -7.94 -26.38 2.61
N VAL A 198 -9.24 -26.15 2.83
CA VAL A 198 -10.10 -27.06 3.63
C VAL A 198 -10.73 -28.17 2.79
N TRP A 199 -10.52 -28.19 1.47
CA TRP A 199 -11.13 -29.17 0.59
C TRP A 199 -10.58 -30.59 0.88
N PRO A 200 -11.46 -31.57 1.18
CA PRO A 200 -11.04 -32.93 1.54
C PRO A 200 -10.59 -33.75 0.32
N ASN A 201 -9.71 -34.74 0.54
CA ASN A 201 -9.21 -35.63 -0.51
C ASN A 201 -10.30 -36.58 -1.04
N THR A 202 -11.15 -36.08 -1.93
CA THR A 202 -12.21 -36.83 -2.60
C THR A 202 -11.86 -37.09 -4.05
N GLY A 203 -12.58 -38.01 -4.73
CA GLY A 203 -12.38 -38.26 -6.16
C GLY A 203 -12.50 -37.00 -7.04
N ALA A 204 -13.31 -36.03 -6.64
CA ALA A 204 -13.42 -34.74 -7.32
C ALA A 204 -12.14 -33.89 -7.18
N TRP A 205 -11.52 -33.88 -5.98
CA TRP A 205 -10.25 -33.20 -5.76
C TRP A 205 -9.17 -33.74 -6.71
N TYR A 206 -9.02 -35.06 -6.82
CA TYR A 206 -7.99 -35.66 -7.67
C TYR A 206 -8.18 -35.34 -9.17
N LYS A 207 -9.41 -35.19 -9.65
CA LYS A 207 -9.70 -34.75 -11.02
C LYS A 207 -9.34 -33.27 -11.24
N PHE A 208 -9.57 -32.41 -10.24
CA PHE A 208 -9.32 -30.98 -10.32
C PHE A 208 -7.84 -30.60 -10.10
N ARG A 209 -7.17 -31.30 -9.19
CA ARG A 209 -5.80 -31.03 -8.71
C ARG A 209 -4.81 -30.71 -9.83
N GLY A 210 -4.75 -31.56 -10.86
CA GLY A 210 -3.80 -31.39 -11.96
C GLY A 210 -4.02 -30.07 -12.71
N GLN A 211 -5.28 -29.74 -13.02
CA GLN A 211 -5.65 -28.49 -13.68
C GLN A 211 -5.27 -27.28 -12.82
N PHE A 212 -5.51 -27.38 -11.51
CA PHE A 212 -5.15 -26.33 -10.56
C PHE A 212 -3.63 -26.08 -10.48
N MET A 213 -2.82 -27.14 -10.40
CA MET A 213 -1.36 -26.99 -10.34
C MET A 213 -0.81 -26.41 -11.65
N TRP A 214 -1.29 -26.87 -12.81
CA TRP A 214 -0.93 -26.27 -14.10
C TRP A 214 -1.32 -24.81 -14.24
N PHE A 215 -2.53 -24.44 -13.78
CA PHE A 215 -2.95 -23.05 -13.73
C PHE A 215 -2.02 -22.20 -12.86
N ASN A 216 -1.57 -22.73 -11.71
CA ASN A 216 -0.64 -22.02 -10.83
C ASN A 216 0.77 -21.89 -11.44
N VAL A 217 1.26 -22.89 -12.16
CA VAL A 217 2.51 -22.76 -12.94
C VAL A 217 2.38 -21.62 -13.95
N TYR A 218 1.30 -21.61 -14.73
CA TYR A 218 1.05 -20.59 -15.74
C TYR A 218 0.95 -19.18 -15.15
N ILE A 219 0.14 -18.98 -14.11
CA ILE A 219 -0.07 -17.64 -13.54
C ILE A 219 1.19 -17.08 -12.89
N ASN A 220 1.98 -17.92 -12.22
CA ASN A 220 3.24 -17.50 -11.60
C ASN A 220 4.30 -17.13 -12.66
N GLN A 221 4.38 -17.89 -13.74
CA GLN A 221 5.24 -17.57 -14.89
C GLN A 221 4.82 -16.26 -15.56
N LEU A 222 3.51 -16.05 -15.76
CA LEU A 222 2.97 -14.82 -16.34
C LEU A 222 3.27 -13.60 -15.44
N ARG A 223 3.06 -13.72 -14.13
CA ARG A 223 3.37 -12.66 -13.15
C ARG A 223 4.85 -12.29 -13.17
N ALA A 224 5.74 -13.27 -13.14
CA ALA A 224 7.18 -13.03 -13.23
C ALA A 224 7.58 -12.33 -14.53
N ARG A 225 7.04 -12.77 -15.68
CA ARG A 225 7.28 -12.13 -16.98
C ARG A 225 6.79 -10.68 -17.03
N ILE A 226 5.59 -10.41 -16.52
CA ILE A 226 5.05 -9.04 -16.46
C ILE A 226 5.96 -8.16 -15.59
N HIS A 227 6.38 -8.64 -14.43
CA HIS A 227 7.25 -7.88 -13.54
C HIS A 227 8.61 -7.56 -14.17
N ILE A 228 9.26 -8.54 -14.80
CA ILE A 228 10.52 -8.36 -15.53
C ILE A 228 10.33 -7.35 -16.67
N ARG A 229 9.25 -7.46 -17.45
CA ARG A 229 8.95 -6.53 -18.55
C ARG A 229 8.82 -5.09 -18.08
N ILE A 230 8.16 -4.86 -16.95
CA ILE A 230 7.95 -3.53 -16.37
C ILE A 230 9.28 -2.91 -15.88
N HIS A 231 10.19 -3.71 -15.32
CA HIS A 231 11.45 -3.20 -14.75
C HIS A 231 12.59 -3.12 -15.77
N VAL A 232 12.63 -4.00 -16.77
CA VAL A 232 13.67 -4.02 -17.81
C VAL A 232 13.35 -3.04 -18.96
N HIS A 233 12.07 -2.81 -19.27
CA HIS A 233 11.64 -1.85 -20.29
C HIS A 233 10.63 -0.84 -19.76
N PRO A 234 11.06 0.16 -18.97
CA PRO A 234 10.17 1.18 -18.43
C PRO A 234 9.58 2.16 -19.49
N ARG A 235 9.97 2.06 -20.78
CA ARG A 235 9.64 3.06 -21.82
C ARG A 235 8.38 2.79 -22.66
N THR A 236 7.62 1.72 -22.44
CA THR A 236 6.48 1.37 -23.31
C THR A 236 5.09 1.54 -22.68
N CYS A 237 4.98 2.22 -21.53
CA CYS A 237 3.69 2.56 -20.92
C CYS A 237 3.72 3.98 -20.33
N LEU A 238 3.73 4.98 -21.22
CA LEU A 238 3.27 6.36 -20.97
C LEU A 238 2.22 6.70 -22.03
#